data_AF-A0A4P7LEQ9-F1
#
_entry.id   AF-A0A4P7LEQ9-F1
#
_cell.length_a   1.000
_cell.length_b   1.000
_cell.length_c   1.000
_cell.angle_alpha   90.00
_cell.angle_beta   90.00
_cell.angle_gamma   90.00
#
_symmetry.space_group_name_H-M   'P 1'
#
loop_
_entity.id
_entity.type
_entity.pdbx_description
1 polymer ?
#
loop_
_entity_poly.entity_id
_entity_poly.type
_entity_poly.pdbx_seq_one_letter_code
_entity_poly.pdbx_strand_id
1 'polypeptide(L)' 'MSEQKDEQFRAEEAQAMERVVAATRQVQVAFTALQGHYPPQGSGKPSKLALQTFDAALQALEDAQAAFDEILNDLLDEKR' A
#
# COMPACT_ATOMS: atom_id res chain seq x y z
N MET A 1 17.67 21.01 -19.36
CA MET A 1 16.39 20.27 -19.39
C MET A 1 16.47 18.89 -18.74
N SER A 2 17.66 18.33 -18.52
CA SER A 2 17.87 17.05 -17.82
C SER A 2 17.64 17.12 -16.30
N GLU A 3 18.17 18.15 -15.61
CA GLU A 3 18.08 18.23 -14.14
C GLU A 3 16.64 18.38 -13.59
N GLN A 4 15.78 19.11 -14.29
CA GLN A 4 14.36 19.26 -13.90
C GLN A 4 13.57 17.96 -14.04
N LYS A 5 13.93 17.13 -15.03
CA LYS A 5 13.29 15.85 -15.27
C LYS A 5 13.67 14.84 -14.18
N ASP A 6 14.95 14.81 -13.81
CA ASP A 6 15.46 13.96 -12.73
C ASP A 6 14.83 14.30 -11.36
N GLU A 7 14.61 15.60 -11.08
CA GLU A 7 13.95 16.04 -9.84
C GLU A 7 12.48 15.62 -9.81
N GLN A 8 11.79 15.71 -10.95
CA GLN A 8 10.41 15.27 -11.08
C GLN A 8 10.27 13.76 -10.84
N PHE A 9 11.15 12.93 -11.41
CA PHE A 9 11.10 11.49 -11.19
C PHE A 9 11.37 11.09 -9.74
N ARG A 10 12.30 11.76 -9.05
CA ARG A 10 12.53 11.51 -7.62
C ARG A 10 11.32 11.87 -6.77
N ALA A 11 10.62 12.94 -7.12
CA ALA A 11 9.39 13.32 -6.43
C ALA A 11 8.27 12.28 -6.65
N GLU A 12 8.13 11.77 -7.88
CA GLU A 12 7.16 10.72 -8.22
C GLU A 12 7.48 9.40 -7.51
N GLU A 13 8.75 9.00 -7.46
CA GLU A 13 9.23 7.83 -6.71
C GLU A 13 8.92 7.96 -5.20
N ALA A 14 9.23 9.11 -4.60
CA ALA A 14 8.97 9.36 -3.19
C ALA A 14 7.46 9.29 -2.87
N GLN A 15 6.63 9.88 -3.72
CA GLN A 15 5.17 9.83 -3.56
C GLN A 15 4.62 8.40 -3.72
N ALA A 16 5.21 7.60 -4.61
CA ALA A 16 4.81 6.20 -4.77
C ALA A 16 5.21 5.36 -3.55
N MET A 17 6.41 5.58 -3.00
CA MET A 17 6.82 4.95 -1.73
C MET A 17 5.91 5.35 -0.56
N GLU A 18 5.52 6.62 -0.46
CA GLU A 18 4.57 7.08 0.56
C GLU A 18 3.22 6.36 0.45
N ARG A 19 2.72 6.13 -0.77
CA ARG A 19 1.49 5.37 -1.02
C ARG A 19 1.61 3.92 -0.55
N VAL A 20 2.73 3.24 -0.83
CA VAL A 20 2.98 1.87 -0.36
C VAL A 20 3.02 1.80 1.18
N VAL A 21 3.70 2.74 1.83
CA VAL A 21 3.77 2.81 3.29
C VAL A 21 2.38 3.06 3.89
N ALA A 22 1.61 3.98 3.31
CA ALA A 22 0.25 4.27 3.76
C ALA A 22 -0.66 3.03 3.63
N ALA A 23 -0.62 2.32 2.50
CA ALA A 23 -1.40 1.10 2.29
C ALA A 23 -0.98 -0.01 3.26
N THR A 24 0.32 -0.19 3.49
CA THR A 24 0.84 -1.16 4.49
C THR A 24 0.30 -0.86 5.88
N ARG A 25 0.24 0.43 6.26
CA ARG A 25 -0.34 0.84 7.54
C ARG A 25 -1.85 0.54 7.61
N GLN A 26 -2.58 0.73 6.52
CA GLN A 26 -4.00 0.39 6.45
C GLN A 26 -4.24 -1.11 6.64
N VAL A 27 -3.43 -1.96 6.00
CA VAL A 27 -3.45 -3.42 6.20
C VAL A 27 -3.21 -3.76 7.67
N GLN A 28 -2.20 -3.16 8.31
CA GLN A 28 -1.92 -3.40 9.73
C GLN A 28 -3.10 -3.02 10.63
N VAL A 29 -3.73 -1.88 10.38
CA VAL A 29 -4.90 -1.40 11.14
C VAL A 29 -6.09 -2.34 10.95
N ALA A 30 -6.41 -2.70 9.70
CA ALA A 30 -7.51 -3.60 9.38
C ALA A 30 -7.30 -5.00 9.98
N PHE A 31 -6.08 -5.51 9.94
CA PHE A 31 -5.71 -6.78 10.56
C PHE A 31 -5.85 -6.73 12.08
N THR A 32 -5.38 -5.66 12.73
CA THR A 32 -5.52 -5.48 14.18
C THR A 32 -6.98 -5.43 14.60
N ALA A 33 -7.83 -4.74 13.83
CA ALA A 33 -9.27 -4.73 14.05
C ALA A 33 -9.89 -6.13 13.88
N LEU A 34 -9.47 -6.87 12.85
CA LEU A 34 -9.91 -8.24 12.62
C LEU A 34 -9.51 -9.18 13.78
N GLN A 35 -8.30 -9.05 14.30
CA GLN A 35 -7.80 -9.82 15.44
C GLN A 35 -8.63 -9.60 16.71
N GLY A 36 -9.15 -8.39 16.94
CA GLY A 36 -10.03 -8.08 18.07
C GLY A 36 -11.33 -8.91 18.12
N HIS A 37 -11.70 -9.57 17.02
CA HIS A 37 -12.84 -10.50 16.97
C HIS A 37 -12.51 -11.94 17.40
N TYR A 38 -11.23 -12.26 17.59
CA TYR A 38 -10.78 -13.57 18.05
C TYR A 38 -10.58 -13.60 19.58
N PRO A 39 -10.62 -14.78 20.22
CA PRO A 39 -10.43 -14.90 21.66
C PRO A 39 -9.03 -14.43 22.08
N PRO A 40 -8.85 -13.87 23.30
CA PRO A 40 -9.84 -13.79 24.38
C PRO A 40 -10.75 -12.54 24.35
N GLN A 41 -10.53 -11.57 23.46
CA GLN A 41 -11.32 -10.33 23.42
C GLN A 41 -12.64 -10.49 22.63
N GLY A 42 -12.66 -11.35 21.62
CA GLY A 42 -13.81 -11.54 20.74
C GLY A 42 -14.46 -12.92 20.83
N SER A 43 -15.64 -13.05 20.21
CA SER A 43 -16.46 -14.27 20.22
C SER A 43 -15.93 -15.40 19.32
N GLY A 44 -14.77 -15.21 18.67
CA GLY A 44 -14.21 -16.15 17.70
C GLY A 44 -14.92 -16.13 16.35
N LYS A 45 -15.80 -15.15 16.11
CA LYS A 45 -16.48 -14.95 14.82
C LYS A 45 -16.11 -13.56 14.27
N PRO A 46 -15.22 -13.48 13.27
CA PRO A 46 -14.92 -12.21 12.62
C PRO A 46 -16.17 -11.61 11.98
N SER A 47 -16.35 -10.29 12.11
CA SER A 47 -17.41 -9.58 11.41
C SER A 47 -17.18 -9.64 9.90
N LYS A 48 -18.23 -9.89 9.12
CA LYS A 48 -18.17 -9.82 7.65
C LYS A 48 -17.61 -8.46 7.17
N LEU A 49 -17.95 -7.39 7.88
CA LEU A 49 -17.43 -6.04 7.61
C LEU A 49 -15.93 -5.94 7.86
N ALA A 50 -15.42 -6.57 8.93
CA ALA A 50 -13.99 -6.55 9.25
C ALA A 50 -13.17 -7.33 8.20
N LEU A 51 -13.69 -8.46 7.72
CA LEU A 51 -13.08 -9.21 6.62
C LEU A 51 -13.04 -8.39 5.33
N GLN A 52 -14.17 -7.78 4.94
CA GLN A 52 -14.22 -6.91 3.76
C GLN A 52 -13.28 -5.71 3.86
N THR A 53 -13.13 -5.13 5.05
CA THR A 53 -12.20 -4.02 5.30
C THR A 53 -10.75 -4.47 5.16
N PHE A 54 -10.43 -5.67 5.64
CA PHE A 54 -9.11 -6.27 5.50
C PHE A 54 -8.78 -6.59 4.05
N ASP A 55 -9.71 -7.21 3.31
CA ASP A 55 -9.55 -7.52 1.89
C ASP A 55 -9.35 -6.24 1.06
N ALA A 56 -10.13 -5.19 1.32
CA ALA A 56 -9.96 -3.90 0.64
C ALA A 56 -8.60 -3.25 0.92
N ALA A 57 -8.08 -3.38 2.15
CA ALA A 57 -6.76 -2.87 2.49
C ALA A 57 -5.64 -3.66 1.78
N LEU A 58 -5.80 -4.98 1.62
CA LEU A 58 -4.86 -5.80 0.84
C LEU A 58 -4.87 -5.41 -0.63
N GLN A 59 -6.04 -5.19 -1.22
CA GLN A 59 -6.14 -4.72 -2.61
C GLN A 59 -5.46 -3.36 -2.79
N ALA A 60 -5.67 -2.42 -1.88
CA ALA A 60 -5.03 -1.11 -1.94
C ALA A 60 -3.50 -1.19 -1.83
N LEU A 61 -2.97 -2.18 -1.09
CA LEU A 61 -1.54 -2.43 -1.02
C LEU A 61 -1.01 -2.99 -2.35
N GLU A 62 -1.71 -3.95 -2.95
CA GLU A 62 -1.36 -4.51 -4.26
C GLU A 62 -1.34 -3.42 -5.33
N ASP A 63 -2.38 -2.58 -5.39
CA ASP A 63 -2.47 -1.47 -6.35
C ASP A 63 -1.32 -0.45 -6.14
N ALA A 64 -0.98 -0.15 -4.88
CA ALA A 64 0.11 0.76 -4.55
C ALA A 64 1.49 0.19 -4.94
N GLN A 65 1.68 -1.13 -4.77
CA GLN A 65 2.91 -1.82 -5.18
C GLN A 65 3.04 -1.85 -6.70
N ALA A 66 1.97 -2.17 -7.43
CA ALA A 66 1.96 -2.17 -8.89
C ALA A 66 2.30 -0.78 -9.46
N ALA A 67 1.69 0.28 -8.92
CA ALA A 67 2.00 1.65 -9.33
C ALA A 67 3.45 2.06 -9.02
N PHE A 68 4.02 1.58 -7.92
CA PHE A 68 5.42 1.81 -7.60
C PHE A 68 6.36 1.08 -8.57
N ASP A 69 6.05 -0.18 -8.90
CA ASP A 69 6.82 -0.98 -9.85
C ASP A 69 6.77 -0.36 -11.27
N GLU A 70 5.63 0.18 -11.70
CA GLU A 70 5.52 0.93 -12.96
C GLU A 70 6.46 2.14 -12.98
N ILE A 71 6.46 2.97 -11.93
CA ILE A 71 7.34 4.14 -11.82
C ILE A 71 8.82 3.73 -11.79
N LEU A 72 9.16 2.63 -11.12
CA LEU A 72 10.53 2.10 -11.13
C LEU A 72 10.94 1.62 -12.51
N ASN A 73 10.06 0.95 -13.26
CA ASN A 73 10.36 0.49 -14.61
C ASN A 73 10.57 1.68 -15.56
N ASP A 74 9.71 2.70 -15.50
CA ASP A 74 9.86 3.92 -16.29
C ASP A 74 11.20 4.63 -15.98
N LEU A 75 11.58 4.69 -14.69
CA LEU A 75 12.86 5.27 -14.26
C LEU A 75 14.07 4.47 -14.77
N LEU A 76 13.97 3.13 -14.84
CA LEU A 76 15.04 2.26 -15.32
C LEU A 76 15.18 2.32 -16.84
N ASP A 77 14.07 2.42 -17.57
CA ASP A 77 14.06 2.53 -19.02
C ASP A 77 14.58 3.89 -19.50
N GLU A 78 14.30 4.98 -18.79
CA GLU A 78 14.84 6.30 -19.11
C GLU A 78 16.34 6.46 -18.80
N LYS A 79 16.91 5.60 -17.94
CA LYS A 79 18.34 5.59 -17.60
C LYS A 79 19.19 4.73 -18.55
N ARG A 80 18.60 4.11 -19.57
CA ARG A 80 19.30 3.37 -20.64
C ARG A 80 19.53 4.22 -21.89
#